data_AF-A0A2D8UR91-F1
#
_entry.id   AF-A0A2D8UR91-F1
#
_cell.length_a   1.000
_cell.length_b   1.000
_cell.length_c   1.000
_cell.angle_alpha   90.00
_cell.angle_beta   90.00
_cell.angle_gamma   90.00
#
_symmetry.space_group_name_H-M   'P 1'
#
loop_
_entity.id
_entity.type
_entity.pdbx_description
1 polymer ?
#
loop_
_entity_poly.entity_id
_entity_poly.type
_entity_poly.pdbx_seq_one_letter_code
_entity_poly.pdbx_strand_id
1 'polypeptide(L)'
;MKNLYLLFIVYLITQTAYSQTAEQRFFSKSLSVNVNTPVELTDDSGQSLNINNIYRVHLVTRNTGTDTGAEYLVWYDNNSSIWRHRAVNIRANISNSPILFIDNNIVKIKTNHANLYTVKAFVEELNTQEADVEPHIFGSSYQWQR
;
A
#
# COMPACT_ATOMS: atom_id res chain seq x y z
N MET A 1 -5.07 -44.16 -14.13
CA MET A 1 -5.47 -43.08 -15.07
C MET A 1 -6.34 -42.00 -14.41
N LYS A 2 -7.43 -42.32 -13.68
CA LYS A 2 -8.29 -41.32 -12.98
C LYS A 2 -7.55 -40.31 -12.08
N ASN A 3 -6.54 -40.75 -11.33
CA ASN A 3 -5.81 -39.87 -10.39
C ASN A 3 -4.90 -38.84 -11.07
N LEU A 4 -4.45 -39.12 -12.31
CA LEU A 4 -3.60 -38.20 -13.07
C LEU A 4 -4.42 -37.03 -13.63
N TYR A 5 -5.65 -37.28 -14.06
CA TYR A 5 -6.59 -36.23 -14.47
C TYR A 5 -7.02 -35.35 -13.29
N LEU A 6 -7.22 -35.94 -12.10
CA LEU A 6 -7.57 -35.18 -10.90
C LEU A 6 -6.43 -34.24 -10.48
N LEU A 7 -5.17 -34.70 -10.52
CA LEU A 7 -3.99 -33.86 -10.25
C LEU A 7 -3.84 -32.72 -11.28
N PHE A 8 -4.06 -33.03 -12.57
CA PHE A 8 -4.00 -32.02 -13.64
C PHE A 8 -5.10 -30.96 -13.50
N ILE A 9 -6.32 -31.37 -13.16
CA ILE A 9 -7.44 -30.47 -12.93
C ILE A 9 -7.18 -29.60 -11.70
N VAL A 10 -6.68 -30.16 -10.59
CA VAL A 10 -6.32 -29.38 -9.40
C VAL A 10 -5.19 -28.38 -9.72
N TYR A 11 -4.18 -28.79 -10.49
CA TYR A 11 -3.08 -27.91 -10.91
C TYR A 11 -3.54 -26.77 -11.84
N LEU A 12 -4.47 -27.05 -12.76
CA LEU A 12 -5.10 -26.04 -13.63
C LEU A 12 -6.02 -25.09 -12.84
N ILE A 13 -6.77 -25.60 -11.85
CA ILE A 13 -7.62 -24.77 -10.97
C ILE A 13 -6.75 -23.87 -10.08
N THR A 14 -5.62 -24.37 -9.56
CA THR A 14 -4.68 -23.51 -8.83
C THR A 14 -4.14 -22.42 -9.73
N GLN A 15 -3.68 -22.72 -10.95
CA GLN A 15 -3.14 -21.70 -11.86
C GLN A 15 -4.18 -20.65 -12.29
N THR A 16 -5.43 -21.06 -12.49
CA THR A 16 -6.52 -20.14 -12.87
C THR A 16 -7.04 -19.31 -11.69
N ALA A 17 -6.92 -19.81 -10.45
CA ALA A 17 -7.11 -18.99 -9.25
C ALA A 17 -5.97 -17.99 -9.00
N TYR A 18 -4.78 -18.23 -9.58
CA TYR A 18 -3.62 -17.33 -9.53
C TYR A 18 -3.53 -16.34 -10.70
N SER A 19 -4.42 -16.41 -11.69
CA SER A 19 -4.40 -15.54 -12.88
C SER A 19 -5.73 -14.79 -13.05
N GLN A 20 -6.11 -14.05 -12.01
CA GLN A 20 -6.78 -12.78 -12.22
C GLN A 20 -5.83 -11.71 -11.70
N THR A 21 -4.85 -11.32 -12.52
CA THR A 21 -4.19 -10.03 -12.32
C THR A 21 -5.23 -8.97 -12.65
N ALA A 22 -6.11 -8.67 -11.69
CA ALA A 22 -6.98 -7.52 -11.82
C ALA A 22 -6.06 -6.31 -12.05
N GLU A 23 -6.27 -5.61 -13.17
CA GLU A 23 -5.49 -4.42 -13.54
C GLU A 23 -5.55 -3.34 -12.45
N GLN A 24 -6.58 -3.40 -11.60
CA GLN A 24 -6.74 -2.61 -10.40
C GLN A 24 -7.18 -3.51 -9.25
N ARG A 25 -6.53 -3.38 -8.09
CA ARG A 25 -6.80 -4.15 -6.87
C ARG A 25 -7.04 -3.22 -5.71
N PHE A 26 -7.89 -3.66 -4.78
CA PHE A 26 -8.14 -2.97 -3.52
C PHE A 26 -7.91 -3.92 -2.36
N PHE A 27 -7.12 -3.51 -1.40
CA PHE A 27 -6.89 -4.26 -0.18
C PHE A 27 -6.77 -3.36 1.04
N SER A 28 -6.78 -3.96 2.23
CA SER A 28 -6.58 -3.19 3.47
C SER A 28 -5.68 -3.92 4.45
N LYS A 29 -4.93 -3.16 5.24
CA LYS A 29 -4.02 -3.67 6.28
C LYS A 29 -4.32 -2.97 7.59
N SER A 30 -4.28 -3.71 8.70
CA SER A 30 -4.29 -3.13 10.05
C SER A 30 -2.89 -3.30 10.64
N LEU A 31 -2.24 -2.18 10.95
CA LEU A 31 -0.83 -2.13 11.35
C LEU A 31 -0.74 -1.55 12.76
N SER A 32 -0.02 -2.22 13.65
CA SER A 32 0.28 -1.70 14.99
C SER A 32 1.59 -0.93 14.93
N VAL A 33 1.53 0.39 15.08
CA VAL A 33 2.67 1.29 14.84
C VAL A 33 2.79 2.36 15.91
N ASN A 34 4.01 2.86 16.10
CA ASN A 34 4.31 4.08 16.85
C ASN A 34 5.55 4.75 16.23
N VAL A 35 6.09 5.79 16.88
CA VAL A 35 7.27 6.50 16.38
C VAL A 35 8.54 5.64 16.31
N ASN A 36 8.66 4.63 17.18
CA ASN A 36 9.84 3.76 17.32
C ASN A 36 9.68 2.40 16.61
N THR A 37 8.47 2.08 16.17
CA THR A 37 8.11 0.78 15.57
C THR A 37 7.31 1.05 14.29
N PRO A 38 7.93 1.68 13.27
CA PRO A 38 7.32 1.79 11.96
C PRO A 38 7.18 0.41 11.33
N VAL A 39 6.10 0.19 10.58
CA VAL A 39 5.83 -1.09 9.92
C VAL A 39 5.76 -0.90 8.42
N GLU A 40 6.34 -1.83 7.67
CA GLU A 40 6.25 -1.85 6.21
C GLU A 40 4.81 -2.00 5.74
N LEU A 41 4.42 -1.21 4.73
CA LEU A 41 3.19 -1.43 4.00
C LEU A 41 3.43 -2.54 2.98
N THR A 42 3.00 -3.75 3.32
CA THR A 42 3.01 -4.91 2.40
C THR A 42 1.70 -5.01 1.63
N ASP A 43 1.72 -5.75 0.53
CA ASP A 43 0.51 -6.15 -0.20
C ASP A 43 -0.40 -7.07 0.64
N ASP A 44 -1.52 -7.50 0.06
CA ASP A 44 -2.48 -8.42 0.70
C ASP A 44 -1.92 -9.83 0.93
N SER A 45 -0.89 -10.24 0.19
CA SER A 45 -0.17 -11.51 0.35
C SER A 45 0.99 -11.44 1.35
N GLY A 46 1.29 -10.24 1.88
CA GLY A 46 2.36 -10.00 2.84
C GLY A 46 3.74 -9.80 2.19
N GLN A 47 3.81 -9.62 0.87
CA GLN A 47 5.02 -9.25 0.16
C GLN A 47 5.22 -7.73 0.17
N SER A 48 6.46 -7.28 -0.02
CA SER A 48 6.74 -5.87 -0.30
C SER A 48 5.95 -5.41 -1.52
N LEU A 49 5.60 -4.12 -1.58
CA LEU A 49 4.92 -3.55 -2.73
C LEU A 49 5.71 -3.83 -4.01
N ASN A 50 5.01 -4.23 -5.06
CA ASN A 50 5.60 -4.47 -6.38
C ASN A 50 6.03 -3.13 -6.99
N ILE A 51 7.30 -3.05 -7.40
CA ILE A 51 7.93 -1.87 -8.01
C ILE A 51 7.33 -1.51 -9.38
N ASN A 52 6.70 -2.47 -10.07
CA ASN A 52 6.10 -2.28 -11.38
C ASN A 52 4.65 -1.78 -11.31
N ASN A 53 4.18 -1.42 -10.11
CA ASN A 53 2.81 -1.01 -9.84
C ASN A 53 2.81 0.34 -9.11
N ILE A 54 1.66 0.99 -9.09
CA ILE A 54 1.47 2.29 -8.44
C ILE A 54 0.27 2.28 -7.49
N TYR A 55 0.37 3.03 -6.39
CA TYR A 55 -0.56 2.91 -5.28
C TYR A 55 -1.14 4.25 -4.84
N ARG A 56 -2.42 4.22 -4.47
CA ARG A 56 -3.10 5.25 -3.69
C ARG A 56 -3.47 4.67 -2.33
N VAL A 57 -3.02 5.33 -1.27
CA VAL A 57 -3.08 4.82 0.10
C VAL A 57 -3.83 5.80 1.00
N HIS A 58 -4.93 5.36 1.60
CA HIS A 58 -5.66 6.09 2.62
C HIS A 58 -5.36 5.51 3.99
N LEU A 59 -5.00 6.36 4.95
CA LEU A 59 -4.67 5.97 6.31
C LEU A 59 -5.63 6.59 7.32
N VAL A 60 -6.01 5.82 8.33
CA VAL A 60 -6.75 6.30 9.50
C VAL A 60 -6.29 5.57 10.76
N THR A 61 -6.12 6.32 11.85
CA THR A 61 -5.83 5.73 13.17
C THR A 61 -7.15 5.33 13.84
N ARG A 62 -7.26 4.07 14.25
CA ARG A 62 -8.48 3.50 14.83
C ARG A 62 -8.54 3.65 16.34
N ASN A 63 -9.76 3.66 16.88
CA ASN A 63 -10.06 3.56 18.31
C ASN A 63 -9.44 4.69 19.16
N THR A 64 -9.47 5.92 18.64
CA THR A 64 -9.04 7.11 19.38
C THR A 64 -10.10 8.20 19.28
N GLY A 65 -10.11 9.15 20.21
CA GLY A 65 -10.98 10.34 20.14
C GLY A 65 -10.45 11.44 19.21
N THR A 66 -9.33 11.21 18.53
CA THR A 66 -8.73 12.19 17.60
C THR A 66 -9.21 11.89 16.19
N ASP A 67 -9.75 12.89 15.50
CA ASP A 67 -9.98 12.78 14.06
C ASP A 67 -8.62 12.60 13.37
N THR A 68 -8.48 11.61 12.51
CA THR A 68 -7.25 11.37 11.76
C THR A 68 -7.59 10.99 10.34
N GLY A 69 -6.61 11.11 9.45
CA GLY A 69 -6.82 10.87 8.03
C GLY A 69 -5.62 11.35 7.25
N ALA A 70 -5.18 10.53 6.30
CA ALA A 70 -4.20 10.92 5.31
C ALA A 70 -4.40 10.16 4.00
N GLU A 71 -4.13 10.81 2.87
CA GLU A 71 -4.04 10.20 1.54
C GLU A 71 -2.63 10.40 0.98
N TYR A 72 -2.06 9.33 0.44
CA TYR A 72 -0.75 9.32 -0.20
C TYR A 72 -0.81 8.65 -1.57
N LEU A 73 -0.04 9.17 -2.51
CA LEU A 73 0.34 8.49 -3.74
C LEU A 73 1.73 7.90 -3.56
N VAL A 74 1.95 6.68 -4.03
CA VAL A 74 3.21 5.94 -3.86
C VAL A 74 3.56 5.26 -5.17
N TRP A 75 4.79 5.45 -5.63
CA TRP A 75 5.30 4.89 -6.88
C TRP A 75 6.78 4.60 -6.76
N TYR A 76 7.29 3.68 -7.58
CA TYR A 76 8.71 3.46 -7.71
C TYR A 76 9.26 4.41 -8.79
N ASP A 77 10.36 5.10 -8.52
CA ASP A 77 11.10 5.91 -9.48
C ASP A 77 12.25 5.05 -10.01
N ASN A 78 12.03 4.43 -11.16
CA ASN A 78 12.95 3.47 -11.78
C ASN A 78 14.32 4.11 -12.11
N ASN A 79 14.32 5.35 -12.60
CA ASN A 79 15.54 6.11 -12.91
C ASN A 79 16.45 6.26 -11.69
N SER A 80 15.85 6.55 -10.54
CA SER A 80 16.58 6.72 -9.28
C SER A 80 16.67 5.43 -8.46
N SER A 81 16.01 4.35 -8.89
CA SER A 81 15.86 3.08 -8.18
C SER A 81 15.40 3.25 -6.72
N ILE A 82 14.46 4.17 -6.48
CA ILE A 82 13.93 4.44 -5.15
C ILE A 82 12.41 4.59 -5.16
N TRP A 83 11.77 4.19 -4.08
CA TRP A 83 10.39 4.55 -3.81
C TRP A 83 10.26 6.07 -3.66
N ARG A 84 9.12 6.58 -4.12
CA ARG A 84 8.66 7.94 -3.91
C ARG A 84 7.26 7.90 -3.32
N HIS A 85 6.95 8.93 -2.55
CA HIS A 85 5.60 9.13 -2.07
C HIS A 85 5.27 10.61 -2.13
N ARG A 86 3.96 10.89 -2.15
CA ARG A 86 3.44 12.24 -2.11
C ARG A 86 2.20 12.29 -1.27
N ALA A 87 2.20 13.17 -0.27
CA ALA A 87 1.00 13.49 0.48
C ALA A 87 0.01 14.25 -0.41
N VAL A 88 -1.23 13.77 -0.48
CA VAL A 88 -2.33 14.47 -1.18
C VAL A 88 -3.07 15.37 -0.19
N ASN A 89 -3.43 14.79 0.95
CA ASN A 89 -4.09 15.49 2.05
C ASN A 89 -3.72 14.80 3.35
N ILE A 90 -3.26 15.58 4.34
CA ILE A 90 -2.95 15.05 5.67
C ILE A 90 -3.59 15.96 6.71
N ARG A 91 -4.40 15.39 7.61
CA ARG A 91 -5.00 16.19 8.70
C ARG A 91 -3.94 16.83 9.59
N ALA A 92 -2.95 16.05 10.02
CA ALA A 92 -1.81 16.51 10.82
C ALA A 92 -0.68 15.45 10.79
N ASN A 93 0.55 15.84 11.12
CA ASN A 93 1.72 14.95 11.21
C ASN A 93 2.27 14.82 12.65
N ILE A 94 1.41 15.01 13.65
CA ILE A 94 1.76 14.96 15.08
C ILE A 94 0.94 13.90 15.80
N SER A 95 1.41 13.46 16.97
CA SER A 95 0.67 12.54 17.84
C SER A 95 0.29 11.24 17.10
N ASN A 96 -0.93 10.77 17.30
CA ASN A 96 -1.51 9.56 16.73
C ASN A 96 -1.94 9.71 15.26
N SER A 97 -1.65 10.81 14.58
CA SER A 97 -1.91 10.91 13.14
C SER A 97 -1.05 9.90 12.37
N PRO A 98 -1.63 9.14 11.43
CA PRO A 98 -0.90 8.17 10.64
C PRO A 98 -0.06 8.88 9.57
N ILE A 99 1.15 8.38 9.36
CA ILE A 99 2.11 8.94 8.41
C ILE A 99 2.66 7.80 7.57
N LEU A 100 2.54 7.93 6.25
CA LEU A 100 3.31 7.13 5.30
C LEU A 100 4.65 7.84 5.04
N PHE A 101 5.74 7.08 5.04
CA PHE A 101 7.07 7.59 4.75
C PHE A 101 7.92 6.48 4.13
N ILE A 102 9.11 6.85 3.67
CA ILE A 102 10.06 5.91 3.07
C ILE A 102 11.31 5.89 3.94
N ASP A 103 11.75 4.69 4.30
CA ASP A 103 12.96 4.47 5.07
C ASP A 103 13.66 3.20 4.58
N ASN A 104 14.96 3.31 4.30
CA ASN A 104 15.76 2.25 3.67
C ASN A 104 15.13 1.70 2.38
N ASN A 105 14.59 2.60 1.55
CA ASN A 105 13.88 2.27 0.31
C ASN A 105 12.70 1.30 0.50
N ILE A 106 12.03 1.39 1.65
CA ILE A 106 10.83 0.61 1.97
C ILE A 106 9.72 1.58 2.36
N VAL A 107 8.53 1.37 1.82
CA VAL A 107 7.33 2.14 2.16
C VAL A 107 6.83 1.69 3.53
N LYS A 108 6.83 2.60 4.51
CA LYS A 108 6.47 2.31 5.90
C LYS A 108 5.41 3.25 6.41
N ILE A 109 4.72 2.81 7.45
CA ILE A 109 3.69 3.56 8.16
C ILE A 109 4.10 3.69 9.63
N LYS A 110 3.88 4.88 10.19
CA LYS A 110 4.04 5.16 11.62
C LYS A 110 3.01 6.15 12.14
N THR A 111 3.04 6.40 13.44
CA THR A 111 2.51 7.61 14.05
C THR A 111 3.67 8.38 14.72
N ASN A 112 3.47 9.65 15.04
CA ASN A 112 4.44 10.46 15.78
C ASN A 112 4.06 10.54 17.27
N HIS A 113 3.81 9.38 17.87
CA HIS A 113 3.50 9.22 19.29
C HIS A 113 4.23 7.98 19.84
N ALA A 114 4.49 7.95 21.16
CA ALA A 114 5.19 6.85 21.81
C ALA A 114 4.33 5.59 21.97
N ASN A 115 3.04 5.75 22.28
CA ASN A 115 2.10 4.63 22.37
C ASN A 115 1.87 3.95 21.02
N LEU A 116 1.63 2.64 21.05
CA LEU A 116 1.18 1.87 19.89
C LEU A 116 -0.26 2.23 19.52
N TYR A 117 -0.48 2.44 18.23
CA TYR A 117 -1.81 2.65 17.64
C TYR A 117 -2.05 1.67 16.51
N THR A 118 -3.30 1.26 16.35
CA THR A 118 -3.73 0.54 15.15
C THR A 118 -4.07 1.54 14.05
N VAL A 119 -3.23 1.59 13.01
CA VAL A 119 -3.50 2.32 11.77
C VAL A 119 -4.11 1.37 10.76
N LYS A 120 -5.24 1.74 10.16
CA LYS A 120 -5.81 1.03 9.02
C LYS A 120 -5.40 1.72 7.74
N ALA A 121 -4.78 0.96 6.85
CA ALA A 121 -4.46 1.37 5.49
C ALA A 121 -5.47 0.76 4.52
N PHE A 122 -6.06 1.59 3.65
CA PHE A 122 -6.83 1.17 2.49
C PHE A 122 -5.98 1.48 1.26
N VAL A 123 -5.63 0.46 0.50
CA VAL A 123 -4.72 0.57 -0.63
C VAL A 123 -5.48 0.24 -1.90
N GLU A 124 -5.38 1.14 -2.86
CA GLU A 124 -5.64 0.87 -4.26
C GLU A 124 -4.30 0.68 -4.96
N GLU A 125 -4.18 -0.43 -5.67
CA GLU A 125 -3.05 -0.78 -6.50
C GLU A 125 -3.51 -0.77 -7.96
N LEU A 126 -2.81 -0.01 -8.81
CA LEU A 126 -2.91 -0.14 -10.25
C LEU A 126 -1.75 -1.02 -10.71
N ASN A 127 -2.07 -2.19 -11.25
CA ASN A 127 -1.11 -3.14 -11.79
C ASN A 127 -0.70 -2.68 -13.19
N THR A 128 0.25 -1.76 -13.23
CA THR A 128 0.72 -1.12 -14.47
C THR A 128 1.71 -1.99 -15.22
N GLN A 129 2.30 -3.00 -14.55
CA GLN A 129 3.38 -3.83 -15.09
C GLN A 129 4.55 -3.01 -15.66
N GLU A 130 4.71 -1.80 -15.14
CA GLU A 130 5.63 -0.77 -15.61
C GLU A 130 6.09 0.06 -14.41
N ALA A 131 7.41 0.11 -14.20
CA ALA A 131 8.03 0.86 -13.11
C ALA A 131 8.20 2.35 -13.45
N ASP A 132 8.09 2.73 -14.73
CA ASP A 132 8.17 4.12 -15.19
C ASP A 132 6.82 4.87 -15.12
N VAL A 133 5.81 4.30 -14.43
CA VAL A 133 4.53 4.98 -14.24
C VAL A 133 4.63 6.14 -13.24
N GLU A 134 4.03 7.26 -13.60
CA GLU A 134 3.96 8.43 -12.75
C GLU A 134 2.60 8.61 -12.07
N PRO A 135 2.56 9.25 -10.88
CA PRO A 135 1.34 9.48 -10.13
C PRO A 135 0.31 10.39 -10.83
N HIS A 136 0.66 11.01 -11.96
CA HIS A 136 -0.26 11.74 -12.84
C HIS A 136 -1.50 10.91 -13.23
N ILE A 137 -1.40 9.58 -13.29
CA ILE A 137 -2.53 8.68 -13.59
C ILE A 137 -3.70 8.83 -12.60
N PHE A 138 -3.45 9.26 -11.36
CA PHE A 138 -4.50 9.48 -10.37
C PHE A 138 -5.23 10.83 -10.54
N GLY A 139 -4.91 11.61 -11.58
CA GLY A 139 -5.66 12.80 -11.98
C GLY A 139 -5.78 13.82 -10.86
N SER A 140 -6.98 14.01 -10.31
CA SER A 140 -7.25 15.03 -9.28
C SER A 140 -6.46 14.80 -8.00
N SER A 141 -6.28 13.55 -7.54
CA SER A 141 -5.41 13.26 -6.39
C SER A 141 -3.97 13.70 -6.66
N TYR A 142 -3.53 13.74 -7.93
CA TYR A 142 -2.25 14.31 -8.31
C TYR A 142 -2.26 15.85 -8.41
N GLN A 143 -3.34 16.47 -8.85
CA GLN A 143 -3.38 17.93 -9.02
C GLN A 143 -3.54 18.69 -7.69
N TRP A 144 -4.29 18.15 -6.74
CA TRP A 144 -4.63 18.84 -5.50
C TRP A 144 -3.69 18.43 -4.36
N GLN A 145 -3.21 19.43 -3.61
CA GLN A 145 -2.41 19.27 -2.39
C GLN A 145 -2.95 20.16 -1.29
N ARG A 146 -3.07 19.64 -0.06
CA ARG A 146 -3.44 20.43 1.12
C ARG A 146 -2.82 19.88 2.41
#